data_AF-A0A497JQ24-F1
#
_entry.id   AF-A0A497JQ24-F1
#
_cell.length_a   1.000
_cell.length_b   1.000
_cell.length_c   1.000
_cell.angle_alpha   90.00
_cell.angle_beta   90.00
_cell.angle_gamma   90.00
#
_symmetry.space_group_name_H-M   'P 1'
#
loop_
_entity.id
_entity.type
_entity.pdbx_description
1 polymer ?
#
loop_
_entity_poly.entity_id
_entity_poly.type
_entity_poly.pdbx_seq_one_letter_code
_entity_poly.pdbx_strand_id
1 'polypeptide(L)'
;MCRLHLWTLKEGITALSICEIILLKCLGEKGSEKIDDVLVRFEEETLKYGFIGRSLFINTLKSLKLQGFIRLRRVKPTIIKVELNKHLKEKHNLPEILKKEIEKRTDGLKPEVFRKILDATELLSVKENDYVRLDKLKNALQRCGVSEKEFNKALKKLLEWGFIYKLSPNLIKTVKPP
;
A
#
# COMPACT_ATOMS: atom_id res chain seq x y z
N MET A 1 34.50 -4.64 -2.35
CA MET A 1 33.22 -5.34 -2.60
C MET A 1 32.52 -5.58 -1.25
N CYS A 2 31.64 -4.67 -0.83
CA CYS A 2 30.86 -4.87 0.40
C CYS A 2 29.70 -5.84 0.10
N ARG A 3 29.80 -7.06 0.65
CA ARG A 3 28.73 -8.07 0.59
C ARG A 3 27.63 -7.66 1.58
N LEU A 4 26.54 -7.09 1.07
CA LEU A 4 25.25 -7.01 1.79
C LEU A 4 24.71 -8.43 1.98
N HIS A 5 25.14 -9.10 3.05
CA HIS A 5 24.77 -10.47 3.42
C HIS A 5 24.37 -10.54 4.91
N LEU A 6 23.50 -9.63 5.37
CA LEU A 6 23.06 -9.62 6.78
C LEU A 6 21.59 -9.23 6.95
N TRP A 7 20.73 -9.56 5.99
CA TRP A 7 19.29 -9.45 6.19
C TRP A 7 18.67 -10.79 5.88
N THR A 8 17.97 -11.37 6.85
CA THR A 8 17.04 -12.45 6.58
C THR A 8 15.95 -11.94 5.64
N LEU A 9 15.39 -12.83 4.83
CA LEU A 9 14.27 -12.47 3.95
C LEU A 9 13.14 -11.76 4.69
N LYS A 10 12.86 -12.22 5.92
CA LYS A 10 11.83 -11.66 6.79
C LYS A 10 12.17 -10.22 7.19
N GLU A 11 13.40 -9.95 7.61
CA GLU A 11 13.86 -8.60 7.94
C GLU A 11 13.75 -7.67 6.72
N GLY A 12 14.16 -8.16 5.54
CA GLY A 12 14.05 -7.42 4.29
C GLY A 12 12.60 -7.02 3.99
N ILE A 13 11.68 -7.99 4.05
CA ILE A 13 10.25 -7.73 3.82
C ILE A 13 9.67 -6.79 4.89
N THR A 14 10.09 -6.90 6.16
CA THR A 14 9.63 -6.00 7.22
C THR A 14 10.15 -4.57 7.08
N ALA A 15 11.19 -4.30 6.30
CA ALA A 15 11.61 -2.95 6.00
C ALA A 15 10.85 -2.31 4.82
N LEU A 16 10.13 -3.11 4.03
CA LEU A 16 9.35 -2.60 2.90
C LEU A 16 8.11 -1.83 3.36
N SER A 17 7.76 -0.81 2.57
CA SER A 17 6.46 -0.15 2.64
C SER A 17 5.34 -1.09 2.19
N ILE A 18 4.11 -0.77 2.58
CA ILE A 18 2.94 -1.58 2.19
C ILE A 18 2.78 -1.68 0.67
N CYS A 19 3.06 -0.60 -0.07
CA CYS A 19 3.01 -0.59 -1.54
C CYS A 19 4.05 -1.53 -2.14
N GLU A 20 5.27 -1.56 -1.60
CA GLU A 20 6.31 -2.48 -2.06
C GLU A 20 5.93 -3.94 -1.81
N ILE A 21 5.35 -4.23 -0.64
CA ILE A 21 4.86 -5.57 -0.30
C ILE A 21 3.72 -5.98 -1.25
N ILE A 22 2.79 -5.06 -1.55
CA ILE A 22 1.69 -5.29 -2.50
C ILE A 22 2.25 -5.55 -3.91
N LEU A 23 3.22 -4.77 -4.39
CA LEU A 23 3.83 -4.99 -5.72
C LEU A 23 4.49 -6.36 -5.80
N LEU A 24 5.24 -6.77 -4.77
CA LEU A 24 5.81 -8.13 -4.71
C LEU A 24 4.73 -9.21 -4.72
N LYS A 25 3.61 -8.99 -4.02
CA LYS A 25 2.45 -9.90 -4.06
C LYS A 25 1.85 -9.97 -5.47
N CYS A 26 1.74 -8.84 -6.18
CA CYS A 26 1.20 -8.77 -7.55
C CYS A 26 2.05 -9.51 -8.59
N LEU A 27 3.35 -9.71 -8.34
CA LEU A 27 4.21 -10.56 -9.19
C LEU A 27 3.91 -12.06 -9.04
N GLY A 28 3.18 -12.43 -8.00
CA GLY A 28 2.67 -13.79 -7.76
C GLY A 28 3.76 -14.86 -7.69
N GLU A 29 3.33 -16.11 -7.72
CA GLU A 29 4.22 -17.29 -7.68
C GLU A 29 5.10 -17.42 -8.93
N LYS A 30 4.63 -16.88 -10.08
CA LYS A 30 5.38 -16.91 -11.35
C LYS A 30 6.65 -16.07 -11.28
N GLY A 31 6.66 -15.01 -10.46
CA GLY A 31 7.81 -14.15 -10.23
C GLY A 31 8.38 -13.49 -11.50
N SER A 32 7.63 -13.45 -12.60
CA SER A 32 8.03 -12.83 -13.86
C SER A 32 6.79 -12.51 -14.69
N GLU A 33 6.60 -11.22 -15.00
CA GLU A 33 5.43 -10.79 -15.75
C GLU A 33 5.67 -9.47 -16.49
N LYS A 34 4.83 -9.13 -17.47
CA LYS A 34 4.93 -7.85 -18.18
C LYS A 34 4.61 -6.71 -17.21
N ILE A 35 5.34 -5.61 -17.38
CA ILE A 35 5.18 -4.43 -16.51
C ILE A 35 3.75 -3.88 -16.51
N ASP A 36 3.08 -3.90 -17.66
CA ASP A 36 1.71 -3.38 -17.81
C ASP A 36 0.69 -4.25 -17.06
N ASP A 37 0.83 -5.57 -17.13
CA ASP A 37 -0.06 -6.50 -16.40
C ASP A 37 0.11 -6.36 -14.87
N VAL A 38 1.36 -6.13 -14.42
CA VAL A 38 1.66 -5.88 -13.01
C VAL A 38 1.14 -4.51 -12.56
N LEU A 39 1.23 -3.48 -13.42
CA LEU A 39 0.68 -2.15 -13.14
C LEU A 39 -0.83 -2.22 -12.90
N VAL A 40 -1.59 -2.87 -13.79
CA VAL A 40 -3.05 -2.99 -13.65
C VAL A 40 -3.43 -3.62 -12.32
N ARG A 41 -2.84 -4.79 -11.98
CA ARG A 41 -3.14 -5.45 -10.71
C ARG A 41 -2.67 -4.68 -9.48
N PHE A 42 -1.53 -3.99 -9.60
CA PHE A 42 -1.04 -3.15 -8.52
C PHE A 42 -2.02 -2.01 -8.26
N GLU A 43 -2.44 -1.28 -9.29
CA GLU A 43 -3.41 -0.18 -9.17
C GLU A 43 -4.73 -0.67 -8.59
N GLU A 44 -5.28 -1.79 -9.09
CA GLU A 44 -6.51 -2.40 -8.56
C GLU A 44 -6.38 -2.76 -7.08
N GLU A 45 -5.25 -3.32 -6.65
CA GLU A 45 -5.05 -3.74 -5.27
C GLU A 45 -4.79 -2.54 -4.35
N THR A 46 -3.96 -1.57 -4.76
CA THR A 46 -3.61 -0.41 -3.96
C THR A 46 -4.77 0.58 -3.83
N LEU A 47 -5.63 0.69 -4.85
CA LEU A 47 -6.84 1.52 -4.80
C LEU A 47 -7.76 1.13 -3.64
N LYS A 48 -7.83 -0.16 -3.31
CA LYS A 48 -8.63 -0.66 -2.18
C LYS A 48 -8.18 -0.08 -0.84
N TYR A 49 -6.91 0.30 -0.72
CA TYR A 49 -6.36 0.94 0.48
C TYR A 49 -6.37 2.48 0.39
N GLY A 50 -6.81 3.04 -0.74
CA GLY A 50 -6.83 4.49 -1.00
C GLY A 50 -5.59 5.06 -1.67
N PHE A 51 -4.60 4.23 -1.99
CA PHE A 51 -3.42 4.65 -2.76
C PHE A 51 -3.81 4.86 -4.23
N ILE A 52 -3.49 6.02 -4.79
CA ILE A 52 -3.82 6.38 -6.17
C ILE A 52 -2.59 6.93 -6.88
N GLY A 53 -2.46 6.62 -8.17
CA GLY A 53 -1.56 7.33 -9.08
C GLY A 53 -0.46 6.46 -9.68
N ARG A 54 -0.25 6.61 -10.99
CA ARG A 54 0.79 5.88 -11.73
C ARG A 54 2.21 6.16 -11.23
N SER A 55 2.43 7.35 -10.68
CA SER A 55 3.72 7.73 -10.07
C SER A 55 4.07 6.83 -8.88
N LEU A 56 3.07 6.38 -8.11
CA LEU A 56 3.27 5.44 -7.01
C LEU A 56 3.87 4.14 -7.52
N PHE A 57 3.26 3.53 -8.55
CA PHE A 57 3.80 2.30 -9.15
C PHE A 57 5.25 2.47 -9.60
N ILE A 58 5.56 3.54 -10.33
CA ILE A 58 6.91 3.80 -10.83
C ILE A 58 7.91 3.96 -9.67
N ASN A 59 7.53 4.66 -8.60
CA ASN A 59 8.38 4.86 -7.43
C ASN A 59 8.59 3.56 -6.66
N THR A 60 7.52 2.78 -6.43
CA THR A 60 7.58 1.46 -5.81
C THR A 60 8.46 0.50 -6.62
N LEU A 61 8.33 0.48 -7.94
CA LEU A 61 9.14 -0.34 -8.84
C LEU A 61 10.62 0.06 -8.79
N LYS A 62 10.92 1.37 -8.83
CA LYS A 62 12.31 1.87 -8.70
C LYS A 62 12.90 1.49 -7.36
N SER A 63 12.15 1.65 -6.27
CA SER A 63 12.60 1.31 -4.92
C SER A 63 12.94 -0.17 -4.78
N LEU A 64 12.04 -1.06 -5.19
CA LEU A 64 12.27 -2.51 -5.15
C LEU A 64 13.44 -2.96 -6.03
N LYS A 65 13.65 -2.29 -7.19
CA LYS A 65 14.80 -2.53 -8.05
C LYS A 65 16.11 -2.12 -7.37
N LEU A 66 16.14 -0.95 -6.74
CA LEU A 66 17.32 -0.45 -6.01
C LEU A 66 17.69 -1.35 -4.83
N GLN A 67 16.69 -1.84 -4.11
CA GLN A 67 16.87 -2.78 -3.00
C GLN A 67 17.19 -4.22 -3.46
N GLY A 68 17.14 -4.49 -4.78
CA GLY A 68 17.51 -5.78 -5.35
C GLY A 68 16.45 -6.89 -5.23
N PHE A 69 15.22 -6.56 -4.87
CA PHE A 69 14.10 -7.52 -4.82
C PHE A 69 13.62 -7.91 -6.23
N ILE A 70 13.66 -6.97 -7.16
CA ILE A 70 13.24 -7.20 -8.55
C ILE A 70 14.32 -6.79 -9.55
N ARG A 71 14.16 -7.27 -10.78
CA ARG A 71 14.92 -6.87 -11.95
C ARG A 71 13.95 -6.54 -13.08
N LEU A 72 14.32 -5.57 -13.90
CA LEU A 72 13.58 -5.23 -15.11
C LEU A 72 14.35 -5.78 -16.31
N ARG A 73 13.67 -6.61 -17.11
CA ARG A 73 14.25 -7.23 -18.31
C ARG A 73 13.47 -6.80 -19.55
N ARG A 74 14.16 -6.20 -20.50
CA ARG A 74 13.59 -5.94 -21.83
C ARG A 74 13.62 -7.24 -22.63
N VAL A 75 12.44 -7.70 -23.06
CA VAL A 75 12.30 -8.96 -23.82
C VAL A 75 12.05 -8.69 -25.30
N LYS A 76 11.36 -7.59 -25.62
CA LYS A 76 11.18 -7.04 -26.97
C LYS A 76 11.29 -5.51 -26.91
N PRO A 77 11.43 -4.79 -28.04
CA PRO A 77 11.52 -3.33 -28.04
C PRO A 77 10.42 -2.64 -27.22
N THR A 78 9.21 -3.17 -27.25
CA THR A 78 8.04 -2.63 -26.53
C THR A 78 7.65 -3.43 -25.28
N ILE A 79 8.32 -4.54 -24.96
CA ILE A 79 7.94 -5.43 -23.86
C ILE A 79 9.02 -5.46 -22.79
N ILE A 80 8.68 -4.95 -21.62
CA ILE A 80 9.48 -5.02 -20.40
C ILE A 80 8.81 -5.98 -19.43
N LYS A 81 9.60 -6.91 -18.89
CA LYS A 81 9.18 -7.78 -17.80
C LYS A 81 9.77 -7.32 -16.48
N VAL A 82 8.98 -7.43 -15.43
CA VAL A 82 9.39 -7.33 -14.04
C VAL A 82 9.62 -8.76 -13.54
N GLU A 83 10.78 -9.01 -12.93
CA GLU A 83 11.16 -10.33 -12.45
C GLU A 83 11.61 -10.26 -11.00
N LEU A 84 11.12 -11.18 -10.15
CA LEU A 84 11.70 -11.41 -8.83
C LEU A 84 13.14 -11.87 -8.98
N ASN A 85 14.00 -11.42 -8.07
CA ASN A 85 15.37 -11.92 -7.98
C ASN A 85 15.37 -13.43 -7.65
N LYS A 86 16.40 -14.16 -8.11
CA LYS A 86 16.46 -15.63 -8.05
C LYS A 86 16.27 -16.16 -6.62
N HIS A 87 16.92 -15.53 -5.64
CA HIS A 87 16.81 -15.90 -4.22
C HIS A 87 15.40 -15.78 -3.64
N LEU A 88 14.54 -14.94 -4.24
CA LEU A 88 13.14 -14.78 -3.83
C LEU A 88 12.24 -15.79 -4.54
N LYS A 89 12.53 -16.10 -5.83
CA LYS A 89 11.80 -17.11 -6.60
C LYS A 89 11.92 -18.50 -5.97
N GLU A 90 13.08 -18.82 -5.41
CA GLU A 90 13.36 -20.10 -4.75
C GLU A 90 12.67 -20.25 -3.38
N LYS A 91 11.96 -19.21 -2.90
CA LYS A 91 11.29 -19.21 -1.60
C LYS A 91 9.82 -19.52 -1.77
N HIS A 92 9.46 -20.80 -1.62
CA HIS A 92 8.08 -21.28 -1.73
C HIS A 92 7.10 -20.61 -0.74
N ASN A 93 7.58 -20.08 0.38
CA ASN A 93 6.75 -19.42 1.38
C ASN A 93 6.63 -17.89 1.20
N LEU A 94 7.23 -17.31 0.16
CA LEU A 94 7.19 -15.87 -0.09
C LEU A 94 5.74 -15.32 -0.16
N PRO A 95 4.79 -15.94 -0.88
CA PRO A 95 3.42 -15.42 -0.94
C PRO A 95 2.75 -15.34 0.45
N GLU A 96 2.95 -16.35 1.28
CA GLU A 96 2.39 -16.41 2.64
C GLU A 96 3.05 -15.38 3.56
N ILE A 97 4.36 -15.15 3.43
CA ILE A 97 5.06 -14.10 4.18
C ILE A 97 4.51 -12.72 3.81
N LEU A 98 4.36 -12.43 2.50
CA LEU A 98 3.84 -11.16 2.03
C LEU A 98 2.39 -10.94 2.52
N LYS A 99 1.55 -11.98 2.48
CA LYS A 99 0.17 -11.93 2.98
C LYS A 99 0.13 -11.59 4.48
N LYS A 100 0.93 -12.27 5.30
CA LYS A 100 1.01 -12.02 6.75
C LYS A 100 1.52 -10.62 7.06
N GLU A 101 2.49 -10.13 6.31
CA GLU A 101 2.99 -8.77 6.52
C GLU A 101 1.95 -7.71 6.13
N ILE A 102 1.19 -7.90 5.04
CA ILE A 102 0.05 -7.01 4.71
C ILE A 102 -0.97 -7.00 5.85
N GLU A 103 -1.39 -8.18 6.31
CA GLU A 103 -2.36 -8.29 7.41
C GLU A 103 -1.87 -7.60 8.68
N LYS A 104 -0.58 -7.75 9.01
CA LYS A 104 0.05 -7.05 10.14
C LYS A 104 0.06 -5.53 9.92
N ARG A 105 0.40 -5.05 8.73
CA ARG A 105 0.45 -3.60 8.41
C ARG A 105 -0.93 -2.96 8.44
N THR A 106 -1.98 -3.73 8.18
CA THR A 106 -3.37 -3.27 8.20
C THR A 106 -4.07 -3.54 9.54
N ASP A 107 -3.37 -4.08 10.55
CA ASP A 107 -3.95 -4.55 11.82
C ASP A 107 -5.14 -5.52 11.64
N GLY A 108 -5.09 -6.33 10.58
CA GLY A 108 -6.12 -7.29 10.16
C GLY A 108 -7.35 -6.64 9.53
N LEU A 109 -7.31 -5.32 9.27
CA LEU A 109 -8.43 -4.63 8.65
C LEU A 109 -8.53 -4.97 7.17
N LYS A 110 -9.78 -5.06 6.71
CA LYS A 110 -10.08 -5.18 5.29
C LYS A 110 -9.75 -3.86 4.58
N PRO A 111 -9.22 -3.90 3.34
CA PRO A 111 -8.90 -2.71 2.56
C PRO A 111 -10.05 -1.70 2.48
N GLU A 112 -11.28 -2.18 2.28
CA GLU A 112 -12.47 -1.35 2.05
C GLU A 112 -12.79 -0.43 3.24
N VAL A 113 -12.34 -0.76 4.45
CA VAL A 113 -12.48 0.11 5.62
C VAL A 113 -11.68 1.41 5.44
N PHE A 114 -10.44 1.32 4.93
CA PHE A 114 -9.61 2.49 4.67
C PHE A 114 -10.24 3.37 3.59
N ARG A 115 -10.73 2.75 2.51
CA ARG A 115 -11.39 3.48 1.41
C ARG A 115 -12.64 4.23 1.89
N LYS A 116 -13.52 3.57 2.66
CA LYS A 116 -14.71 4.22 3.25
C LYS A 116 -14.35 5.46 4.08
N ILE A 117 -13.28 5.39 4.87
CA ILE A 117 -12.85 6.52 5.70
C ILE A 117 -12.37 7.68 4.84
N LEU A 118 -11.56 7.39 3.81
CA LEU A 118 -11.07 8.42 2.90
C LEU A 118 -12.21 9.08 2.13
N ASP A 119 -13.12 8.29 1.55
CA ASP A 119 -14.30 8.79 0.83
C ASP A 119 -15.18 9.67 1.73
N ALA A 120 -15.47 9.22 2.95
CA ALA A 120 -16.25 10.01 3.91
C ALA A 120 -15.52 11.30 4.32
N THR A 121 -14.19 11.27 4.41
CA THR A 121 -13.39 12.46 4.75
C THR A 121 -13.39 13.46 3.60
N GLU A 122 -13.26 13.01 2.35
CA GLU A 122 -13.36 13.86 1.14
C GLU A 122 -14.74 14.50 1.02
N LEU A 123 -15.82 13.73 1.22
CA LEU A 123 -17.18 14.24 1.16
C LEU A 123 -17.48 15.29 2.24
N LEU A 124 -16.93 15.12 3.44
CA LEU A 124 -17.11 16.07 4.53
C LEU A 124 -16.22 17.32 4.37
N SER A 125 -15.01 17.18 3.83
CA SER A 125 -14.08 18.31 3.67
C SER A 125 -14.57 19.33 2.65
N VAL A 126 -15.25 18.88 1.59
CA VAL A 126 -15.92 19.75 0.60
C VAL A 126 -17.00 20.62 1.26
N LYS A 127 -17.65 20.14 2.32
CA LYS A 127 -18.70 20.87 3.04
C LYS A 127 -18.16 21.78 4.14
N GLU A 128 -16.97 21.53 4.66
CA GLU A 128 -16.45 22.13 5.90
C GLU A 128 -15.17 22.96 5.70
N ASN A 129 -14.98 23.59 4.54
CA ASN A 129 -13.80 24.43 4.27
C ASN A 129 -12.47 23.68 4.51
N ASP A 130 -12.33 22.50 3.88
CA ASP A 130 -11.07 21.75 3.76
C ASP A 130 -10.61 20.98 5.01
N TYR A 131 -11.33 20.99 6.13
CA TYR A 131 -11.07 20.17 7.33
C TYR A 131 -12.30 19.39 7.77
N VAL A 132 -12.10 18.31 8.55
CA VAL A 132 -13.18 17.44 9.02
C VAL A 132 -13.05 17.17 10.51
N ARG A 133 -14.16 17.30 11.25
CA ARG A 133 -14.20 16.91 12.67
C ARG A 133 -14.31 15.38 12.82
N LEU A 134 -13.49 14.82 13.72
CA LEU A 134 -13.43 13.37 13.97
C LEU A 134 -14.75 12.78 14.49
N ASP A 135 -15.48 13.52 15.32
CA ASP A 135 -16.79 13.13 15.84
C ASP A 135 -17.80 12.95 14.71
N LYS A 136 -17.87 13.90 13.77
CA LYS A 136 -18.74 13.83 12.59
C LYS A 136 -18.36 12.69 11.67
N LEU A 137 -17.06 12.52 11.40
CA LEU A 137 -16.57 11.42 10.57
C LEU A 137 -16.91 10.06 11.17
N LYS A 138 -16.64 9.86 12.46
CA LYS A 138 -16.97 8.64 13.20
C LYS A 138 -18.48 8.34 13.12
N ASN A 139 -19.32 9.34 13.37
CA ASN A 139 -20.78 9.18 13.32
C ASN A 139 -21.28 8.81 11.92
N ALA A 140 -20.70 9.40 10.87
CA ALA A 140 -21.05 9.06 9.49
C ALA A 140 -20.67 7.61 9.15
N LEU A 141 -19.46 7.18 9.54
CA LEU A 141 -18.94 5.86 9.23
C LEU A 141 -19.62 4.73 10.01
N GLN A 142 -20.06 4.99 11.24
CA GLN A 142 -20.86 4.04 12.01
C GLN A 142 -22.18 3.71 11.30
N ARG A 143 -22.81 4.70 10.65
CA ARG A 143 -24.01 4.48 9.81
C ARG A 143 -23.73 3.64 8.57
N CYS A 144 -22.47 3.57 8.13
CA CYS A 144 -22.01 2.78 6.98
C CYS A 144 -21.40 1.42 7.39
N GLY A 145 -21.62 1.01 8.64
CA GLY A 145 -21.22 -0.30 9.17
C GLY A 145 -19.75 -0.41 9.57
N VAL A 146 -19.03 0.71 9.76
CA VAL A 146 -17.67 0.69 10.30
C VAL A 146 -17.74 0.80 11.81
N SER A 147 -17.25 -0.21 12.53
CA SER A 147 -17.23 -0.18 13.99
C SER A 147 -16.23 0.86 14.52
N GLU A 148 -16.41 1.29 15.76
CA GLU A 148 -15.47 2.21 16.41
C GLU A 148 -14.04 1.64 16.48
N LYS A 149 -13.93 0.33 16.72
CA LYS A 149 -12.63 -0.35 16.77
C LYS A 149 -11.94 -0.32 15.40
N GLU A 150 -12.68 -0.60 14.33
CA GLU A 150 -12.16 -0.52 12.96
C GLU A 150 -11.76 0.90 12.60
N PHE A 151 -12.60 1.88 12.92
CA PHE A 151 -12.32 3.29 12.69
C PHE A 151 -11.01 3.73 13.36
N ASN A 152 -10.84 3.44 14.66
CA ASN A 152 -9.65 3.86 15.40
C ASN A 152 -8.37 3.22 14.86
N LYS A 153 -8.41 1.92 14.54
CA LYS A 153 -7.28 1.22 13.90
C LYS A 153 -6.95 1.82 12.53
N ALA A 154 -7.97 1.99 11.69
CA ALA A 154 -7.78 2.46 10.33
C ALA A 154 -7.28 3.91 10.29
N LEU A 155 -7.84 4.79 11.13
CA LEU A 155 -7.41 6.17 11.27
C LEU A 155 -5.93 6.24 11.68
N LYS A 156 -5.50 5.42 12.64
CA LYS A 156 -4.09 5.33 13.04
C LYS A 156 -3.19 5.01 11.84
N LYS A 157 -3.57 4.03 11.01
CA LYS A 157 -2.80 3.66 9.81
C LYS A 157 -2.82 4.73 8.72
N LEU A 158 -3.96 5.37 8.48
CA LEU A 158 -4.05 6.45 7.50
C LEU A 158 -3.17 7.66 7.89
N LEU A 159 -3.02 7.92 9.20
CA LEU A 159 -2.06 8.89 9.72
C LEU A 159 -0.62 8.41 9.54
N GLU A 160 -0.31 7.15 9.87
CA GLU A 160 1.03 6.55 9.68
C GLU A 160 1.46 6.54 8.21
N TRP A 161 0.52 6.34 7.28
CA TRP A 161 0.76 6.34 5.83
C TRP A 161 0.73 7.75 5.22
N GLY A 162 0.37 8.78 5.99
CA GLY A 162 0.38 10.16 5.54
C GLY A 162 -0.77 10.55 4.61
N PHE A 163 -1.86 9.79 4.56
CA PHE A 163 -3.06 10.17 3.79
C PHE A 163 -3.87 11.27 4.47
N ILE A 164 -3.82 11.27 5.79
CA ILE A 164 -4.54 12.19 6.66
C ILE A 164 -3.51 12.77 7.63
N TYR A 165 -3.72 14.00 8.08
CA TYR A 165 -2.98 14.59 9.19
C TYR A 165 -3.93 15.28 10.16
N LYS A 166 -3.51 15.35 11.43
CA LYS A 166 -4.26 16.04 12.49
C LYS A 166 -3.86 17.51 12.52
N LEU A 167 -4.83 18.41 12.40
CA LEU A 167 -4.66 19.84 12.63
C LEU A 167 -4.78 20.17 14.13
N SER A 168 -5.63 19.43 14.82
CA SER A 168 -5.83 19.49 16.27
C SER A 168 -6.31 18.12 16.76
N PRO A 169 -6.48 17.88 18.08
CA PRO A 169 -6.94 16.59 18.59
C PRO A 169 -8.23 16.06 17.94
N ASN A 170 -9.11 16.97 17.50
CA ASN A 170 -10.43 16.65 16.96
C ASN A 170 -10.61 16.98 15.47
N LEU A 171 -9.60 17.55 14.82
CA LEU A 171 -9.67 17.97 13.42
C LEU A 171 -8.63 17.24 12.58
N ILE A 172 -9.09 16.71 11.45
CA ILE A 172 -8.22 16.10 10.45
C ILE A 172 -8.40 16.77 9.09
N LYS A 173 -7.39 16.59 8.24
CA LYS A 173 -7.40 17.01 6.85
C LYS A 173 -6.75 15.93 6.00
N THR A 174 -7.28 15.69 4.80
CA THR A 174 -6.64 14.83 3.81
C THR A 174 -5.49 15.58 3.16
N VAL A 175 -4.42 14.86 2.83
CA VAL A 175 -3.45 15.37 1.86
C VAL A 175 -4.15 15.30 0.52
N LYS A 176 -4.59 16.44 -0.03
CA LYS A 176 -5.04 16.47 -1.43
C LYS A 176 -3.88 15.91 -2.26
N PRO A 177 -4.10 14.91 -3.13
CA PRO A 177 -3.05 14.55 -4.07
C PRO A 177 -2.69 15.83 -4.84
N PRO A 178 -1.39 16.10 -5.04
CA PRO A 178 -0.95 17.21 -5.87
C PRO A 178 -1.50 17.09 -7.30
#